data_AF-A0A9W8HQN1-F1
#
_entry.id   AF-A0A9W8HQN1-F1
#
_cell.length_a   1.000
_cell.length_b   1.000
_cell.length_c   1.000
_cell.angle_alpha   90.00
_cell.angle_beta   90.00
_cell.angle_gamma   90.00
#
_symmetry.space_group_name_H-M   'P 1'
#
loop_
_entity.id
_entity.type
_entity.pdbx_description
1 polymer ?
#
loop_
_entity_poly.entity_id
_entity_poly.type
_entity_poly.pdbx_seq_one_letter_code
_entity_poly.pdbx_strand_id
1 'polypeptide(L)'
;MLGDLFTLPEGGLPKFIWLSAVFSMFNTVQCMVSPLGMTRKIYSKQPQQVTPLTSHLFATWTALSAILRYKCAFNMDNAILYDLTFWSYVIAGTHFLSEIVVFRS
;
A
#
# COMPACT_ATOMS: atom_id res chain seq x y z
N MET A 1 -4.09 21.21 -22.05
CA MET A 1 -4.94 20.00 -22.18
C MET A 1 -4.30 18.71 -21.67
N LEU A 2 -2.98 18.47 -21.83
CA LEU A 2 -2.29 17.35 -21.14
C LEU A 2 -1.89 17.68 -19.69
N GLY A 3 -1.77 18.97 -19.34
CA GLY A 3 -1.43 19.41 -17.99
C GLY A 3 -2.48 19.04 -16.94
N ASP A 4 -3.77 19.11 -17.31
CA ASP A 4 -4.89 18.84 -16.41
C ASP A 4 -5.15 17.34 -16.17
N LEU A 5 -4.48 16.45 -16.93
CA LEU A 5 -4.61 15.01 -16.74
C LEU A 5 -3.87 14.50 -15.49
N PHE A 6 -2.89 15.29 -15.02
CA PHE A 6 -2.05 14.97 -13.86
C PHE A 6 -2.23 15.95 -12.70
N THR A 7 -3.18 16.89 -12.80
CA THR A 7 -3.51 17.77 -11.69
C THR A 7 -4.34 17.01 -10.66
N LEU A 8 -3.83 16.93 -9.43
CA LEU A 8 -4.57 16.35 -8.31
C LEU A 8 -5.71 17.31 -7.91
N PRO A 9 -6.88 16.78 -7.48
CA PRO A 9 -7.96 17.58 -6.92
C PRO A 9 -7.48 18.45 -5.76
N GLU A 10 -8.16 19.58 -5.56
CA GLU A 10 -7.86 20.47 -4.42
C GLU A 10 -8.10 19.78 -3.08
N GLY A 11 -7.34 20.17 -2.06
CA GLY A 11 -7.40 19.59 -0.72
C GLY A 11 -6.17 18.74 -0.34
N GLY A 12 -6.01 18.50 0.96
CA GLY A 12 -4.88 17.74 1.50
C GLY A 12 -5.03 16.23 1.34
N LEU A 13 -6.26 15.71 1.39
CA LEU A 13 -6.54 14.28 1.33
C LEU A 13 -6.13 13.62 -0.01
N PRO A 14 -6.48 14.16 -1.19
CA PRO A 14 -6.05 13.61 -2.48
C PRO A 14 -4.52 13.48 -2.59
N LYS A 15 -3.80 14.51 -2.13
CA LYS A 15 -2.34 14.57 -2.13
C LYS A 15 -1.72 13.53 -1.21
N PHE A 16 -2.31 13.32 -0.02
CA PHE A 16 -1.88 12.29 0.91
C PHE A 16 -2.11 10.88 0.35
N ILE A 17 -3.28 10.61 -0.22
CA ILE A 17 -3.59 9.32 -0.84
C ILE A 17 -2.62 9.04 -1.98
N TRP A 18 -2.38 10.02 -2.85
CA TRP A 18 -1.40 9.91 -3.94
C TRP A 18 0.00 9.61 -3.42
N LEU A 19 0.48 10.34 -2.42
CA LEU A 19 1.80 10.11 -1.81
C LEU A 19 1.91 8.69 -1.24
N SER A 20 0.86 8.19 -0.59
CA SER A 20 0.83 6.82 -0.08
C SER A 20 0.87 5.77 -1.20
N ALA A 21 0.30 6.08 -2.38
CA ALA A 21 0.40 5.22 -3.57
C ALA A 21 1.86 5.15 -4.07
N VAL A 22 2.57 6.27 -4.11
CA VAL A 22 3.99 6.32 -4.48
C VAL A 22 4.84 5.47 -3.54
N PHE A 23 4.65 5.60 -2.22
CA PHE A 23 5.38 4.76 -1.26
C PHE A 23 5.03 3.27 -1.38
N SER A 24 3.76 2.95 -1.69
CA SER A 24 3.32 1.57 -1.92
C SER A 24 3.98 0.97 -3.17
N MET A 25 4.13 1.75 -4.24
CA MET A 25 4.86 1.33 -5.44
C MET A 25 6.35 1.11 -5.15
N PHE A 26 6.99 2.00 -4.41
CA PHE A 26 8.38 1.80 -3.97
C PHE A 26 8.53 0.50 -3.15
N ASN A 27 7.64 0.28 -2.18
CA ASN A 27 7.65 -0.94 -1.39
C ASN A 27 7.41 -2.19 -2.24
N THR A 28 6.53 -2.13 -3.23
CA THR A 28 6.28 -3.22 -4.19
C THR A 28 7.56 -3.62 -4.92
N VAL A 29 8.26 -2.64 -5.50
CA VAL A 29 9.53 -2.88 -6.21
C VAL A 29 10.56 -3.48 -5.27
N GLN A 30 10.70 -2.93 -4.07
CA GLN A 30 11.63 -3.45 -3.07
C GLN A 30 11.31 -4.90 -2.68
N CYS A 31 10.04 -5.25 -2.48
CA CYS A 31 9.63 -6.62 -2.14
C CYS A 31 9.88 -7.62 -3.28
N MET A 32 9.90 -7.15 -4.53
CA MET A 32 10.19 -7.97 -5.71
C MET A 32 11.69 -8.12 -5.98
N VAL A 33 12.46 -7.04 -5.84
CA VAL A 33 13.90 -7.01 -6.16
C VAL A 33 14.77 -7.45 -4.98
N SER A 34 14.32 -7.18 -3.76
CA SER A 34 15.06 -7.47 -2.52
C SER A 34 14.13 -8.06 -1.46
N PRO A 35 13.59 -9.27 -1.72
CA PRO A 35 12.48 -9.83 -0.95
C PRO A 35 12.78 -10.09 0.54
N LEU A 36 14.06 -10.25 0.90
CA LEU A 36 14.49 -10.46 2.29
C LEU A 36 15.14 -9.21 2.90
N GLY A 37 14.96 -8.05 2.26
CA GLY A 37 15.47 -6.75 2.70
C GLY A 37 14.61 -6.15 3.81
N MET A 38 14.04 -4.98 3.57
CA MET A 38 13.27 -4.25 4.58
C MET A 38 11.97 -4.97 4.98
N THR A 39 11.36 -5.77 4.09
CA THR A 39 10.17 -6.58 4.42
C THR A 39 10.41 -7.54 5.58
N ARG A 40 11.60 -8.16 5.66
CA ARG A 40 11.99 -9.02 6.78
C ARG A 40 12.16 -8.24 8.08
N LYS A 41 12.55 -6.96 8.02
CA LYS A 41 12.70 -6.10 9.19
C LYS A 41 11.35 -5.65 9.76
N ILE A 42 10.28 -5.64 8.96
CA ILE A 42 8.93 -5.33 9.44
C ILE A 42 8.48 -6.42 10.43
N TYR A 43 8.68 -7.68 10.08
CA TYR A 43 8.39 -8.84 10.92
C TYR A 43 9.63 -9.28 11.73
N SER A 44 10.14 -8.35 12.54
CA SER A 44 11.43 -8.51 13.23
C SER A 44 11.43 -9.53 14.37
N LYS A 45 10.25 -9.89 14.92
CA LYS A 45 10.18 -10.87 16.02
C LYS A 45 10.21 -12.29 15.48
N GLN A 46 9.76 -12.52 14.25
CA GLN A 46 9.77 -13.83 13.59
C GLN A 46 10.31 -13.75 12.14
N PRO A 47 11.55 -13.26 11.93
CA PRO A 47 12.09 -13.00 10.58
C PRO A 47 12.27 -14.27 9.73
N GLN A 48 12.28 -15.44 10.35
CA GLN A 48 12.36 -16.75 9.69
C GLN A 48 11.09 -17.08 8.89
N GLN A 49 9.95 -16.51 9.26
CA GLN A 49 8.68 -16.68 8.55
C GLN A 49 8.59 -15.82 7.28
N VAL A 50 9.45 -14.80 7.15
CA VAL A 50 9.55 -13.99 5.94
C VAL A 50 10.42 -14.70 4.92
N THR A 51 9.73 -15.37 4.00
CA THR A 51 10.32 -16.06 2.84
C THR A 51 10.26 -15.16 1.60
N PRO A 52 11.04 -15.47 0.54
CA PRO A 52 10.92 -14.75 -0.72
C PRO A 52 9.51 -14.82 -1.33
N LEU A 53 8.86 -15.98 -1.24
CA LEU A 53 7.50 -16.16 -1.75
C LEU A 53 6.49 -15.27 -1.03
N THR A 54 6.55 -15.21 0.30
CA THR A 54 5.65 -14.34 1.10
C THR A 54 5.94 -12.86 0.83
N SER A 55 7.19 -12.47 0.59
CA SER A 55 7.52 -11.11 0.17
C SER A 55 6.91 -10.77 -1.20
N HIS A 56 6.98 -11.68 -2.17
CA HIS A 56 6.36 -11.45 -3.48
C HIS A 56 4.84 -11.32 -3.37
N LEU A 57 4.20 -12.18 -2.57
CA LEU A 57 2.77 -12.08 -2.29
C LEU A 57 2.42 -10.73 -1.67
N PHE A 58 3.19 -10.28 -0.67
CA PHE A 58 3.01 -8.98 -0.03
C PHE A 58 3.15 -7.83 -1.04
N ALA A 59 4.09 -7.92 -1.98
CA ALA A 59 4.22 -6.95 -3.06
C ALA A 59 2.99 -6.93 -3.98
N THR A 60 2.44 -8.08 -4.36
CA THR A 60 1.24 -8.16 -5.22
C THR A 60 0.04 -7.44 -4.58
N TRP A 61 -0.19 -7.67 -3.28
CA TRP A 61 -1.25 -6.98 -2.53
C TRP A 61 -0.99 -5.48 -2.35
N THR A 62 0.27 -5.11 -2.13
CA THR A 62 0.67 -3.70 -2.01
C THR A 62 0.50 -2.97 -3.36
N ALA A 63 0.81 -3.63 -4.47
CA ALA A 63 0.61 -3.10 -5.82
C ALA A 63 -0.88 -2.86 -6.12
N LEU A 64 -1.74 -3.83 -5.79
CA LEU A 64 -3.20 -3.66 -5.92
C LEU A 64 -3.68 -2.43 -5.15
N SER A 65 -3.24 -2.30 -3.90
CA SER A 65 -3.60 -1.15 -3.07
C SER A 65 -3.04 0.17 -3.61
N ALA A 66 -1.84 0.16 -4.20
CA ALA A 66 -1.24 1.33 -4.85
C ALA A 66 -2.06 1.80 -6.06
N ILE A 67 -2.56 0.87 -6.87
CA ILE A 67 -3.43 1.19 -8.01
C ILE A 67 -4.75 1.82 -7.54
N LEU A 68 -5.38 1.24 -6.51
CA LEU A 68 -6.61 1.80 -5.94
C LEU A 68 -6.39 3.22 -5.42
N ARG A 69 -5.33 3.44 -4.64
CA ARG A 69 -4.97 4.76 -4.10
C ARG A 69 -4.67 5.76 -5.21
N TYR A 70 -3.92 5.37 -6.24
CA TYR A 70 -3.65 6.22 -7.39
C TYR A 70 -4.96 6.62 -8.08
N LYS A 71 -5.83 5.66 -8.42
CA LYS A 71 -7.11 5.95 -9.08
C LYS A 71 -8.02 6.82 -8.21
N CYS A 72 -8.14 6.50 -6.92
CA CYS A 72 -8.90 7.30 -5.97
C CYS A 72 -8.35 8.72 -5.91
N ALA A 73 -7.03 8.90 -5.85
CA ALA A 73 -6.39 10.21 -5.70
C ALA A 73 -6.70 11.20 -6.84
N PHE A 74 -7.08 10.72 -8.02
CA PHE A 74 -7.51 11.57 -9.14
C PHE A 74 -9.05 11.62 -9.31
N ASN A 75 -9.80 10.79 -8.59
CA ASN A 75 -11.24 10.63 -8.74
C ASN A 75 -11.95 10.57 -7.37
N MET A 76 -11.77 11.60 -6.55
CA MET A 76 -12.30 11.64 -5.17
C MET A 76 -13.83 11.61 -5.10
N ASP A 77 -14.51 12.12 -6.12
CA ASP A 77 -15.98 12.16 -6.16
C ASP A 77 -16.59 10.78 -6.49
N ASN A 78 -15.77 9.81 -6.87
CA ASN A 78 -16.23 8.45 -7.12
C ASN A 78 -16.35 7.67 -5.80
N ALA A 79 -17.58 7.59 -5.29
CA ALA A 79 -17.89 6.91 -4.03
C ALA A 79 -17.40 5.46 -3.97
N ILE A 80 -17.44 4.71 -5.09
CA ILE A 80 -17.00 3.31 -5.14
C ILE A 80 -15.48 3.22 -5.00
N LEU A 81 -14.74 4.06 -5.73
CA LEU A 81 -13.27 4.08 -5.63
C LEU A 81 -12.82 4.53 -4.25
N TYR A 82 -13.51 5.50 -3.66
CA TYR A 82 -13.25 5.95 -2.31
C TYR A 82 -13.46 4.82 -1.29
N ASP A 83 -14.61 4.14 -1.34
CA ASP A 83 -14.94 3.04 -0.42
C ASP A 83 -13.94 1.87 -0.54
N LEU A 84 -13.62 1.45 -1.77
CA LEU A 84 -12.61 0.40 -2.01
C LEU A 84 -11.22 0.80 -1.50
N THR A 85 -10.84 2.06 -1.70
CA THR A 85 -9.55 2.59 -1.22
C THR A 85 -9.52 2.66 0.29
N PHE A 86 -10.61 3.13 0.91
CA PHE A 86 -10.78 3.16 2.36
C PHE A 86 -10.66 1.77 2.97
N TRP A 87 -11.40 0.79 2.44
CA TRP A 87 -11.32 -0.59 2.92
C TRP A 87 -9.95 -1.22 2.68
N SER A 88 -9.22 -0.84 1.62
CA SER A 88 -7.83 -1.29 1.45
C SER A 88 -6.90 -0.80 2.58
N TYR A 89 -7.12 0.41 3.11
CA TYR A 89 -6.39 0.89 4.29
C TYR A 89 -6.81 0.15 5.56
N VAL A 90 -8.11 -0.14 5.73
CA VAL A 90 -8.60 -0.93 6.86
C VAL A 90 -7.99 -2.33 6.86
N ILE A 91 -7.96 -3.02 5.71
CA ILE A 91 -7.37 -4.36 5.59
C ILE A 91 -5.87 -4.32 5.92
N ALA A 92 -5.12 -3.36 5.34
CA ALA A 92 -3.70 -3.23 5.64
C ALA A 92 -3.43 -2.91 7.12
N GLY A 93 -4.20 -1.99 7.69
CA GLY A 93 -4.09 -1.61 9.11
C GLY A 93 -4.43 -2.75 10.05
N THR A 94 -5.50 -3.50 9.78
CA THR A 94 -5.90 -4.66 10.58
C THR A 94 -4.88 -5.80 10.49
N HIS A 95 -4.31 -6.04 9.30
CA HIS A 95 -3.20 -6.98 9.12
C HIS A 95 -1.99 -6.60 9.99
N PHE A 96 -1.48 -5.37 9.90
CA PHE A 96 -0.32 -4.98 10.72
C PHE A 96 -0.64 -4.95 12.21
N LEU A 97 -1.86 -4.58 12.60
CA LEU A 97 -2.28 -4.58 14.00
C LEU A 97 -2.35 -6.00 14.55
N SER A 98 -2.86 -6.97 13.78
CA SER A 98 -2.91 -8.38 14.21
C SER A 98 -1.51 -8.97 14.36
N GLU A 99 -0.57 -8.61 13.50
CA GLU A 99 0.85 -9.01 13.60
C GLU A 99 1.49 -8.49 14.90
N ILE A 100 1.15 -7.27 15.32
CA ILE A 100 1.66 -6.69 16.58
C ILE A 100 1.01 -7.33 17.81
N VAL A 101 -0.34 -7.44 17.82
CA VAL A 101 -1.13 -7.76 19.03
C VAL A 101 -1.32 -9.27 19.20
N VAL A 102 -1.65 -9.97 18.12
CA VAL A 102 -2.08 -11.39 18.14
C VAL A 102 -0.90 -12.30 17.84
N PHE A 103 -0.25 -12.13 16.69
CA PHE A 103 0.80 -13.04 16.22
C PHE A 103 2.18 -12.72 16.81
N ARG A 104 2.38 -11.46 17.24
CA ARG A 104 3.61 -10.94 17.86
C ARG A 104 4.84 -11.24 17.00
N SER A 105 4.74 -10.95 15.72
CA SER A 105 5.75 -11.15 14.66
C SER A 105 6.50 -9.88 14.29
#